data_AF-A0A2V8WX63-F1
#
_entry.id   AF-A0A2V8WX63-F1
#
_cell.length_a   1.000
_cell.length_b   1.000
_cell.length_c   1.000
_cell.angle_alpha   90.00
_cell.angle_beta   90.00
_cell.angle_gamma   90.00
#
_symmetry.space_group_name_H-M   'P 1'
#
loop_
_entity.id
_entity.type
_entity.pdbx_description
1 polymer ?
#
loop_
_entity_poly.entity_id
_entity_poly.type
_entity_poly.pdbx_seq_one_letter_code
_entity_poly.pdbx_strand_id
1 'polypeptide(L)'
;MYALRYGAEPFRLPGREEQLLLVVVAGFGQEPLLLLTNLCGVRDSQSLWWIAQIYLTRWKIEETFRFVKQSYPLEDIRVMRYQRLKNLVLLMTAAAYFATAFLGQKLKLKILCEKLLIISQRFFGIPPFRFYALADGIPN
;
A
#
# COMPACT_ATOMS: atom_id res chain seq x y z
N MET A 1 -21.40 -10.74 10.98
CA MET A 1 -19.92 -10.82 11.08
C MET A 1 -19.51 -12.07 10.30
N TYR A 2 -18.94 -11.93 9.10
CA TYR A 2 -18.49 -13.10 8.35
C TYR A 2 -17.20 -13.62 8.98
N ALA A 3 -17.20 -14.88 9.43
CA ALA A 3 -16.01 -15.51 9.97
C ALA A 3 -15.05 -15.83 8.82
N LEU A 4 -13.82 -15.32 8.89
CA LEU A 4 -12.78 -15.63 7.92
C LEU A 4 -12.37 -17.10 8.06
N ARG A 5 -12.23 -17.78 6.92
CA ARG A 5 -11.74 -19.17 6.85
C ARG A 5 -10.46 -19.21 6.02
N TYR A 6 -9.50 -19.99 6.48
CA TYR A 6 -8.17 -20.09 5.88
C TYR A 6 -7.86 -21.54 5.52
N GLY A 7 -7.22 -21.74 4.37
CA GLY A 7 -6.67 -23.01 3.93
C GLY A 7 -5.33 -22.82 3.25
N ALA A 8 -4.45 -23.82 3.32
CA ALA A 8 -3.14 -23.75 2.71
C ALA A 8 -2.69 -25.13 2.23
N GLU A 9 -2.43 -25.25 0.93
CA GLU A 9 -1.98 -26.50 0.32
C GLU A 9 -0.73 -26.30 -0.55
N PRO A 10 0.26 -27.20 -0.50
CA PRO A 10 1.34 -27.22 -1.48
C PRO A 10 0.79 -27.33 -2.90
N PHE A 11 1.31 -26.50 -3.80
CA PHE A 11 0.87 -26.44 -5.18
C PHE A 11 2.07 -26.37 -6.12
N ARG A 12 2.00 -27.07 -7.26
CA ARG A 12 3.00 -26.98 -8.33
C ARG A 12 2.34 -26.54 -9.62
N LEU A 13 2.97 -25.57 -10.28
CA LEU A 13 2.52 -25.10 -11.59
C LEU A 13 2.96 -26.09 -12.68
N PRO A 14 2.10 -26.40 -13.67
CA PRO A 14 2.51 -27.21 -14.82
C PRO A 14 3.74 -26.60 -15.50
N GLY A 15 4.79 -27.41 -15.71
CA GLY A 15 6.03 -26.97 -16.33
C GLY A 15 7.00 -26.23 -15.40
N ARG A 16 6.77 -26.20 -14.08
CA ARG A 16 7.72 -25.69 -13.09
C ARG A 16 7.98 -26.70 -11.99
N GLU A 17 9.25 -26.83 -11.59
CA GLU A 17 9.66 -27.74 -10.51
C GLU A 17 9.47 -27.12 -9.12
N GLU A 18 9.38 -25.80 -9.05
CA GLU A 18 9.22 -25.04 -7.81
C GLU A 18 7.90 -25.42 -7.11
N GLN A 19 8.02 -25.75 -5.82
CA GLN A 19 6.88 -25.95 -4.95
C GLN A 19 6.43 -24.62 -4.36
N LEU A 20 5.17 -24.28 -4.59
CA LEU A 20 4.51 -23.11 -4.04
C LEU A 20 3.51 -23.52 -2.95
N LEU A 21 2.99 -22.54 -2.24
CA LEU A 21 1.87 -22.67 -1.32
C LEU A 21 0.67 -21.92 -1.88
N LEU A 22 -0.45 -22.63 -2.06
CA LEU A 22 -1.75 -22.05 -2.37
C LEU A 22 -2.47 -21.72 -1.08
N VAL A 23 -2.64 -20.43 -0.80
CA VAL A 23 -3.40 -19.91 0.34
C VAL A 23 -4.80 -19.53 -0.13
N VAL A 24 -5.82 -20.07 0.54
CA VAL A 24 -7.23 -19.82 0.28
C VAL A 24 -7.81 -19.03 1.44
N VAL A 25 -8.41 -17.87 1.15
CA VAL A 25 -9.05 -17.02 2.16
C VAL A 25 -10.50 -16.77 1.76
N ALA A 26 -11.44 -17.33 2.53
CA ALA A 26 -12.87 -17.17 2.30
C ALA A 26 -13.49 -16.20 3.33
N GLY A 27 -14.52 -15.47 2.92
CA GLY A 27 -15.23 -14.49 3.75
C GLY A 27 -14.97 -13.02 3.41
N PHE A 28 -14.09 -12.72 2.45
CA PHE A 28 -13.87 -11.36 1.92
C PHE A 28 -14.91 -10.90 0.90
N GLY A 29 -15.54 -11.85 0.21
CA GLY A 29 -16.51 -11.60 -0.85
C GLY A 29 -17.31 -12.85 -1.18
N GLN A 30 -17.97 -12.85 -2.34
CA GLN A 30 -18.71 -14.02 -2.81
C GLN A 30 -17.79 -15.20 -3.15
N GLU A 31 -16.63 -14.90 -3.75
CA GLU A 31 -15.62 -15.88 -4.10
C GLU A 31 -14.42 -15.84 -3.13
N PRO A 32 -13.77 -16.99 -2.85
CA PRO A 32 -12.58 -17.03 -2.04
C PRO A 32 -11.38 -16.40 -2.76
N LEU A 33 -10.55 -15.68 -2.01
CA LEU A 33 -9.27 -15.17 -2.50
C LEU A 33 -8.26 -16.32 -2.57
N LEU A 34 -7.66 -16.53 -3.75
CA LEU A 34 -6.62 -17.52 -3.98
C LEU A 34 -5.27 -16.83 -4.19
N LEU A 35 -4.29 -17.14 -3.33
CA LEU A 35 -2.95 -16.57 -3.37
C LEU A 35 -1.91 -17.67 -3.52
N LEU A 36 -1.08 -17.59 -4.55
CA LEU A 36 0.11 -18.43 -4.70
C LEU A 36 1.33 -17.70 -4.14
N THR A 37 2.07 -18.34 -3.26
CA THR A 37 3.28 -17.78 -2.63
C THR A 37 4.42 -18.79 -2.58
N ASN A 38 5.66 -18.29 -2.57
CA ASN A 38 6.87 -19.08 -2.34
C ASN A 38 7.25 -19.17 -0.85
N LEU A 39 6.40 -18.66 0.06
CA LEU A 39 6.60 -18.79 1.49
C LEU A 39 6.30 -20.23 1.94
N CYS A 40 7.32 -20.89 2.49
CA CYS A 40 7.26 -22.28 2.94
C CYS A 40 6.99 -22.39 4.45
N GLY A 41 6.42 -23.52 4.88
CA GLY A 41 6.26 -23.86 6.31
C GLY A 41 5.16 -23.10 7.05
N VAL A 42 4.33 -22.33 6.33
CA VAL A 42 3.25 -21.53 6.90
C VAL A 42 1.94 -22.31 6.87
N ARG A 43 1.38 -22.63 8.04
CA ARG A 43 0.10 -23.38 8.15
C ARG A 43 -0.86 -22.87 9.22
N ASP A 44 -0.40 -22.03 10.14
CA ASP A 44 -1.26 -21.46 11.17
C ASP A 44 -2.10 -20.28 10.63
N SER A 45 -3.25 -20.05 11.24
CA SER A 45 -4.20 -19.01 10.80
C SER A 45 -3.61 -17.60 10.85
N GLN A 46 -2.70 -17.32 11.78
CA GLN A 46 -2.10 -15.99 11.92
C GLN A 46 -1.14 -15.71 10.77
N SER A 47 -0.30 -16.67 10.39
CA SER A 47 0.62 -16.54 9.28
C SER A 47 -0.10 -16.52 7.92
N LEU A 48 -1.18 -17.29 7.75
CA LEU A 48 -2.03 -17.21 6.56
C LEU A 48 -2.73 -15.86 6.43
N TRP A 49 -3.19 -15.30 7.55
CA TRP A 49 -3.73 -13.96 7.60
C TRP A 49 -2.67 -12.92 7.24
N TRP A 50 -1.45 -13.07 7.74
CA TRP A 50 -0.34 -12.17 7.40
C TRP A 50 -0.01 -12.18 5.91
N ILE A 51 -0.03 -13.34 5.25
CA ILE A 51 0.12 -13.44 3.78
C ILE A 51 -1.00 -12.68 3.06
N ALA A 52 -2.24 -12.84 3.52
CA ALA A 52 -3.37 -12.09 2.97
C ALA A 52 -3.19 -10.58 3.17
N GLN A 53 -2.70 -10.14 4.33
CA GLN A 53 -2.40 -8.73 4.59
C GLN A 53 -1.30 -8.20 3.66
N ILE A 54 -0.23 -8.96 3.43
CA ILE A 54 0.81 -8.61 2.45
C ILE A 54 0.18 -8.41 1.08
N TYR A 55 -0.66 -9.34 0.62
CA TYR A 55 -1.35 -9.19 -0.67
C TYR A 55 -2.25 -7.97 -0.70
N LEU A 56 -3.01 -7.70 0.36
CA LEU A 56 -3.86 -6.51 0.45
C LEU A 56 -3.04 -5.21 0.43
N THR A 57 -1.76 -5.22 0.84
CA THR A 57 -0.91 -4.05 0.62
C THR A 57 -0.66 -3.74 -0.86
N ARG A 58 -0.88 -4.69 -1.78
CA ARG A 58 -0.85 -4.43 -3.23
C ARG A 58 -1.82 -3.31 -3.60
N TRP A 59 -3.01 -3.24 -3.00
CA TRP A 59 -3.96 -2.15 -3.28
C TRP A 59 -3.43 -0.76 -2.95
N LYS A 60 -2.45 -0.63 -2.04
CA LYS A 60 -1.82 0.66 -1.76
C LYS A 60 -1.11 1.25 -2.98
N ILE A 61 -0.60 0.40 -3.88
CA ILE A 61 0.03 0.88 -5.12
C ILE A 61 -1.01 1.48 -6.06
N GLU A 62 -2.19 0.85 -6.17
CA GLU A 62 -3.29 1.32 -7.01
C GLU A 62 -3.83 2.65 -6.49
N GLU A 63 -3.95 2.79 -5.18
CA GLU A 63 -4.34 4.05 -4.54
C GLU A 63 -3.31 5.16 -4.82
N THR A 64 -2.02 4.84 -4.77
CA THR A 64 -0.95 5.79 -5.13
C THR A 64 -1.05 6.21 -6.60
N PHE A 65 -1.27 5.27 -7.52
CA PHE A 65 -1.46 5.58 -8.94
C PHE A 65 -2.71 6.43 -9.18
N ARG A 66 -3.82 6.12 -8.51
CA ARG A 66 -5.06 6.91 -8.59
C ARG A 66 -4.85 8.33 -8.08
N PHE A 67 -4.22 8.48 -6.92
CA PHE A 67 -3.88 9.78 -6.35
C PHE A 67 -3.01 10.62 -7.29
N VAL A 68 -1.97 10.01 -7.85
CA VAL A 68 -1.06 10.63 -8.82
C VAL A 68 -1.83 11.16 -10.05
N LYS A 69 -2.75 10.36 -10.58
CA LYS A 69 -3.56 10.73 -11.76
C LYS A 69 -4.56 11.84 -11.47
N GLN A 70 -5.28 11.74 -10.36
CA GLN A 70 -6.38 12.66 -10.01
C GLN A 70 -5.91 13.99 -9.42
N SER A 71 -4.81 14.00 -8.66
CA SER A 71 -4.39 15.20 -7.91
C SER A 71 -3.56 16.19 -8.74
N TYR A 72 -3.02 15.76 -9.89
CA TYR A 72 -2.08 16.54 -10.70
C TYR A 72 -2.55 16.77 -12.15
N PRO A 73 -3.87 16.82 -12.38
CA PRO A 73 -4.56 16.69 -13.68
C PRO A 73 -3.78 15.98 -14.79
N LEU A 74 -3.08 14.88 -14.47
CA LEU A 74 -2.11 14.29 -15.40
C LEU A 74 -2.79 13.74 -16.66
N GLU A 75 -4.02 13.26 -16.50
CA GLU A 75 -4.81 12.71 -17.60
C GLU A 75 -5.31 13.80 -18.58
N ASP A 76 -5.29 15.06 -18.16
CA ASP A 76 -5.68 16.23 -18.96
C ASP A 76 -4.50 16.87 -19.70
N ILE A 77 -3.25 16.56 -19.33
CA ILE A 77 -2.06 17.07 -20.01
C ILE A 77 -1.89 16.36 -21.35
N ARG A 78 -2.17 17.08 -22.44
CA ARG A 78 -1.98 16.57 -23.81
C ARG A 78 -0.55 16.82 -24.27
N VAL A 79 0.17 15.73 -24.56
CA VAL A 79 1.48 15.78 -25.23
C VAL A 79 1.41 15.00 -26.54
N MET A 80 1.80 15.65 -27.64
CA MET A 80 1.64 15.16 -29.01
C MET A 80 2.54 13.97 -29.40
N ARG A 81 3.44 13.52 -28.51
CA ARG A 81 4.38 12.43 -28.77
C ARG A 81 4.50 11.50 -27.57
N TYR A 82 4.51 10.19 -27.82
CA TYR A 82 4.61 9.16 -26.78
C TYR A 82 5.86 9.31 -25.89
N GLN A 83 7.01 9.66 -26.47
CA GLN A 83 8.23 9.89 -25.69
C GLN A 83 8.08 11.05 -24.70
N ARG A 84 7.35 12.11 -25.09
CA ARG A 84 7.10 13.26 -24.19
C ARG A 84 6.14 12.87 -23.06
N LEU A 85 5.19 11.97 -23.32
CA LEU A 85 4.30 11.41 -22.29
C LEU A 85 5.10 10.61 -21.27
N LYS A 86 6.00 9.73 -21.71
CA LYS A 86 6.88 8.98 -20.81
C LYS A 86 7.72 9.90 -19.93
N ASN A 87 8.32 10.93 -20.52
CA ASN A 87 9.15 11.89 -19.78
C ASN A 87 8.32 12.66 -18.74
N LEU A 88 7.09 13.08 -19.09
CA LEU A 88 6.17 13.76 -18.18
C LEU A 88 5.80 12.86 -16.98
N VAL A 89 5.39 11.61 -17.25
CA VAL A 89 5.04 10.65 -16.19
C VAL A 89 6.24 10.36 -15.29
N LEU A 90 7.45 10.25 -15.86
CA LEU A 90 8.68 10.05 -15.09
C LEU A 90 8.96 11.22 -14.15
N LEU A 91 8.94 12.46 -14.67
CA LEU A 91 9.18 13.67 -13.87
C LEU A 91 8.15 13.83 -12.77
N MET A 92 6.88 13.59 -13.09
CA MET A 92 5.82 13.67 -12.09
C MET A 92 6.00 12.61 -11.00
N THR A 93 6.29 11.36 -11.37
CA THR A 93 6.52 10.28 -10.40
C THR A 93 7.72 10.61 -9.51
N ALA A 94 8.79 11.18 -10.07
CA ALA A 94 9.95 11.64 -9.30
C ALA A 94 9.60 12.79 -8.35
N ALA A 95 8.79 13.76 -8.78
CA ALA A 95 8.32 14.85 -7.93
C ALA A 95 7.39 14.36 -6.81
N ALA A 96 6.47 13.44 -7.11
CA ALA A 96 5.60 12.81 -6.12
C ALA A 96 6.39 11.99 -5.11
N TYR A 97 7.40 11.23 -5.56
CA TYR A 97 8.34 10.53 -4.68
C TYR A 97 9.11 11.51 -3.80
N PHE A 98 9.63 12.61 -4.36
CA PHE A 98 10.34 13.62 -3.58
C PHE A 98 9.44 14.27 -2.52
N ALA A 99 8.22 14.65 -2.87
CA ALA A 99 7.24 15.21 -1.94
C ALA A 99 6.88 14.22 -0.82
N THR A 100 6.72 12.94 -1.13
CA THR A 100 6.32 11.92 -0.14
C THR A 100 7.50 11.44 0.71
N ALA A 101 8.63 11.12 0.09
CA ALA A 101 9.80 10.57 0.76
C ALA A 101 10.60 11.65 1.49
N PHE A 102 10.83 12.83 0.92
CA PHE A 102 11.65 13.86 1.57
C PHE A 102 10.83 14.84 2.41
N LEU A 103 9.77 15.42 1.85
CA LEU A 103 8.91 16.36 2.60
C LEU A 103 8.07 15.61 3.63
N GLY A 104 7.47 14.48 3.26
CA GLY A 104 6.69 13.65 4.18
C GLY A 104 7.50 13.10 5.36
N GLN A 105 8.76 12.68 5.16
CA GLN A 105 9.61 12.22 6.27
C GLN A 105 10.04 13.36 7.18
N LYS A 106 10.44 14.52 6.64
CA LYS A 106 10.82 15.68 7.46
C LYS A 106 9.64 16.23 8.26
N LEU A 107 8.47 16.33 7.63
CA LEU A 107 7.24 16.75 8.30
C LEU A 107 6.82 15.73 9.37
N LYS A 108 6.96 14.43 9.09
CA LYS A 108 6.69 13.36 10.06
C LYS A 108 7.68 13.39 11.23
N LEU A 109 8.96 13.63 10.99
CA LEU A 109 9.96 13.77 12.04
C LEU A 109 9.65 15.01 12.89
N LYS A 110 9.28 16.13 12.25
CA LYS A 110 8.89 17.37 12.92
C LYS A 110 7.64 17.18 13.78
N ILE A 111 6.57 16.62 13.23
CA ILE A 111 5.32 16.33 13.95
C ILE A 111 5.54 15.28 15.03
N LEU A 112 6.38 14.26 14.79
CA LEU A 112 6.69 13.24 15.80
C LEU A 112 7.53 13.84 16.92
N CYS A 113 8.52 14.69 16.63
CA CYS A 113 9.29 15.43 17.62
C CYS A 113 8.41 16.41 18.41
N GLU A 114 7.51 17.12 17.73
CA GLU A 114 6.56 18.04 18.36
C GLU A 114 5.56 17.28 19.23
N LYS A 115 5.01 16.16 18.75
CA LYS A 115 4.18 15.27 19.55
C LYS A 115 4.97 14.60 20.66
N LEU A 116 6.23 14.22 20.48
CA LEU A 116 7.10 13.65 21.52
C LEU A 116 7.44 14.69 22.58
N LEU A 117 7.66 15.96 22.22
CA LEU A 117 7.87 17.06 23.15
C LEU A 117 6.59 17.35 23.94
N ILE A 118 5.43 17.36 23.27
CA ILE A 118 4.13 17.53 23.90
C ILE A 118 3.79 16.33 24.81
N ILE A 119 4.10 15.10 24.38
CA ILE A 119 3.86 13.84 25.12
C ILE A 119 4.89 13.66 26.26
N SER A 120 6.15 14.07 26.08
CA SER A 120 7.14 14.07 27.17
C SER A 120 6.82 15.14 28.20
N GLN A 121 6.06 16.18 27.81
CA GLN A 121 5.46 17.13 28.72
C GLN A 121 4.09 16.68 29.26
N ARG A 122 3.41 15.69 28.65
CA ARG A 122 2.08 15.19 29.03
C ARG A 122 1.95 13.68 28.73
N PHE A 123 2.28 12.86 29.72
CA PHE A 123 2.06 11.41 29.75
C PHE A 123 0.64 10.99 29.24
N PHE A 124 0.60 9.93 28.41
CA PHE A 124 -0.55 9.07 27.99
C PHE A 124 -1.38 9.41 26.72
N GLY A 125 -1.42 8.45 25.76
CA GLY A 125 -2.59 8.17 24.91
C GLY A 125 -2.46 8.37 23.38
N ILE A 126 -2.98 7.43 22.59
CA ILE A 126 -2.71 7.16 21.15
C ILE A 126 -3.88 7.67 20.22
N PRO A 127 -4.10 7.17 18.97
CA PRO A 127 -4.11 7.80 17.61
C PRO A 127 -5.56 8.18 17.11
N PRO A 128 -6.00 8.29 15.80
CA PRO A 128 -5.41 7.94 14.48
C PRO A 128 -5.79 8.80 13.21
N PHE A 129 -5.27 8.35 12.05
CA PHE A 129 -5.60 8.61 10.61
C PHE A 129 -5.07 9.89 9.89
N ARG A 130 -4.46 9.68 8.69
CA ARG A 130 -3.41 10.53 8.08
C ARG A 130 -3.58 10.90 6.59
N PHE A 131 -4.67 10.52 5.94
CA PHE A 131 -4.84 10.81 4.51
C PHE A 131 -5.52 12.17 4.25
N TYR A 132 -6.49 12.56 5.07
CA TYR A 132 -7.19 13.83 4.93
C TYR A 132 -6.34 15.06 5.30
N ALA A 133 -5.49 14.96 6.33
CA ALA A 133 -4.71 16.10 6.83
C ALA A 133 -3.61 16.59 5.87
N LEU A 134 -3.17 15.75 4.92
CA LEU A 134 -2.16 16.13 3.92
C LEU A 134 -2.78 16.81 2.68
N ALA A 135 -4.05 16.56 2.38
CA ALA A 135 -4.75 17.18 1.26
C ALA A 135 -5.18 18.63 1.57
N ASP A 136 -5.58 18.90 2.82
CA ASP A 136 -6.02 20.24 3.25
C ASP A 136 -4.88 21.27 3.39
N GLY A 137 -3.62 20.83 3.40
CA GLY A 137 -2.46 21.72 3.58
C GLY A 137 -1.84 22.26 2.29
N ILE A 138 -2.39 21.91 1.12
CA ILE A 138 -1.83 22.26 -0.20
C ILE A 138 -2.32 23.62 -0.72
N PRO A 139 -3.51 24.14 -0.38
CA PRO A 139 -3.86 25.53 -0.68
C PRO A 139 -3.65 26.41 0.56
N ASN A 140 -2.43 26.94 0.71
CA ASN A 140 -2.14 28.24 1.35
C ASN A 140 -0.72 28.70 0.97
#